data_AF-A0A952C481-F1
#
_entry.id   AF-A0A952C481-F1
#
_cell.length_a   1.000
_cell.length_b   1.000
_cell.length_c   1.000
_cell.angle_alpha   90.00
_cell.angle_beta   90.00
_cell.angle_gamma   90.00
#
_symmetry.space_group_name_H-M   'P 1'
#
loop_
_entity.id
_entity.type
_entity.pdbx_description
1 polymer ?
#
loop_
_entity_poly.entity_id
_entity_poly.type
_entity_poly.pdbx_seq_one_letter_code
_entity_poly.pdbx_strand_id
1 'polypeptide(L)'
;MTVPKRFDILRFMSALLKVFAWICLVLSILMAIGVVLFGAQASQFLGDASGAAGLLIGGGGGIVAGLFILLAGLIYFIILYASGEMISLQLAVEENTRLTAALLLRMHQDSQVDTRSSSYPGGFTSEPEPYQ
;
A
#
# COMPACT_ATOMS: atom_id res chain seq x y z
N MET A 1 13.39 -22.55 -6.95
CA MET A 1 12.57 -21.99 -8.04
C MET A 1 12.09 -20.62 -7.61
N THR A 2 12.63 -19.54 -8.17
CA THR A 2 12.17 -18.18 -7.88
C THR A 2 11.02 -17.86 -8.81
N VAL A 3 9.86 -17.62 -8.23
CA VAL A 3 8.66 -17.21 -8.96
C VAL A 3 8.94 -15.84 -9.62
N PRO A 4 8.74 -15.66 -10.94
CA PRO A 4 9.03 -14.39 -11.61
C PRO A 4 8.20 -13.25 -11.00
N LYS A 5 8.85 -12.13 -10.64
CA LYS A 5 8.20 -10.88 -10.22
C LYS A 5 7.54 -10.24 -11.44
N ARG A 6 6.20 -10.17 -11.44
CA ARG A 6 5.43 -9.69 -12.60
C ARG A 6 4.82 -8.30 -12.40
N PHE A 7 4.97 -7.71 -11.21
CA PHE A 7 4.20 -6.55 -10.79
C PHE A 7 5.07 -5.37 -10.33
N ASP A 8 6.23 -5.19 -10.94
CA ASP A 8 7.14 -4.10 -10.57
C ASP A 8 6.53 -2.71 -10.84
N ILE A 9 5.74 -2.60 -11.90
CA ILE A 9 4.99 -1.38 -12.26
C ILE A 9 3.95 -1.04 -11.18
N LEU A 10 3.24 -2.02 -10.62
CA LEU A 10 2.26 -1.78 -9.55
C LEU A 10 2.94 -1.31 -8.27
N ARG A 11 4.12 -1.86 -7.97
CA ARG A 11 4.94 -1.43 -6.83
C ARG A 11 5.41 0.01 -7.01
N PHE A 12 5.81 0.38 -8.22
CA PHE A 12 6.16 1.75 -8.56
C PHE A 12 4.94 2.68 -8.44
N MET A 13 3.76 2.29 -8.94
CA MET A 13 2.53 3.07 -8.80
C MET A 13 2.11 3.27 -7.34
N SER A 14 2.25 2.25 -6.49
CA SER A 14 2.00 2.37 -5.04
C SER A 14 2.94 3.37 -4.37
N ALA A 15 4.23 3.35 -4.72
CA ALA A 15 5.20 4.33 -4.23
C ALA A 15 4.87 5.74 -4.75
N LEU A 16 4.50 5.86 -6.04
CA LEU A 16 4.15 7.12 -6.67
C LEU A 16 2.93 7.78 -6.01
N LEU A 17 1.88 7.01 -5.71
CA LEU A 17 0.70 7.51 -4.98
C LEU A 17 1.08 8.06 -3.59
N LYS A 18 2.01 7.40 -2.89
CA LYS A 18 2.50 7.90 -1.59
C LYS A 18 3.28 9.21 -1.75
N VAL A 19 4.08 9.35 -2.80
CA VAL A 19 4.77 10.62 -3.12
C VAL A 19 3.76 11.73 -3.41
N PHE A 20 2.73 11.46 -4.22
CA PHE A 20 1.66 12.42 -4.47
C PHE A 20 0.90 12.80 -3.19
N ALA A 21 0.64 11.84 -2.30
CA ALA A 21 0.03 12.12 -1.00
C ALA A 21 0.86 13.18 -0.23
N TRP A 22 2.17 12.95 -0.09
CA TRP A 22 3.06 13.90 0.58
C TRP A 22 3.07 15.29 -0.08
N ILE A 23 3.09 15.34 -1.41
CA ILE A 23 3.01 16.62 -2.15
C ILE A 23 1.69 17.35 -1.82
N CYS A 24 0.56 16.66 -1.88
CA CYS A 24 -0.75 17.23 -1.56
C CYS A 24 -0.83 17.72 -0.11
N LEU A 25 -0.24 16.98 0.84
CA LEU A 25 -0.18 17.40 2.25
C LEU A 25 0.59 18.70 2.40
N VAL A 26 1.79 18.79 1.83
CA VAL A 26 2.61 20.02 1.88
C VAL A 26 1.87 21.19 1.24
N LEU A 27 1.24 20.98 0.07
CA LEU A 27 0.45 22.02 -0.60
C LEU A 27 -0.73 22.48 0.25
N SER A 28 -1.43 21.56 0.94
CA SER A 28 -2.55 21.94 1.83
C SER A 28 -2.09 22.79 3.02
N ILE A 29 -0.92 22.50 3.58
CA ILE A 29 -0.32 23.29 4.67
C ILE A 29 0.03 24.69 4.17
N LEU A 30 0.69 24.79 3.01
CA LEU A 30 1.03 26.09 2.40
C LEU A 30 -0.21 26.90 2.06
N MET A 31 -1.26 26.26 1.51
CA MET A 31 -2.56 26.88 1.25
C MET A 31 -3.22 27.39 2.53
N ALA A 32 -3.26 26.57 3.59
CA ALA A 32 -3.85 26.96 4.87
C ALA A 32 -3.14 28.19 5.47
N ILE A 33 -1.79 28.19 5.46
CA ILE A 33 -0.99 29.34 5.91
C ILE A 33 -1.29 30.56 5.03
N GLY A 34 -1.30 30.39 3.70
CA GLY A 34 -1.62 31.45 2.76
C GLY A 34 -2.98 32.09 3.07
N VAL A 35 -4.02 31.29 3.21
CA VAL A 35 -5.38 31.78 3.51
C VAL A 35 -5.44 32.55 4.82
N VAL A 36 -4.73 32.11 5.87
CA VAL A 36 -4.68 32.84 7.15
C VAL A 36 -3.98 34.19 6.99
N LEU A 37 -2.82 34.23 6.31
CA LEU A 37 -2.05 35.47 6.13
C LEU A 37 -2.74 36.47 5.20
N PHE A 38 -3.35 35.99 4.12
CA PHE A 38 -4.09 36.84 3.18
C PHE A 38 -5.44 37.26 3.73
N GLY A 39 -6.14 36.42 4.50
CA GLY A 39 -7.39 36.79 5.16
C GLY A 39 -7.20 37.92 6.17
N ALA A 40 -6.11 37.88 6.95
CA ALA A 40 -5.77 38.98 7.87
C ALA A 40 -5.52 40.30 7.13
N GLN A 41 -4.77 40.29 6.03
CA GLN A 41 -4.48 41.51 5.25
C GLN A 41 -5.70 42.01 4.46
N ALA A 42 -6.49 41.11 3.88
CA ALA A 42 -7.70 41.46 3.15
C ALA A 42 -8.69 42.23 4.03
N SER A 43 -8.80 41.86 5.31
CA SER A 43 -9.64 42.59 6.28
C SER A 43 -9.21 44.04 6.51
N GLN A 44 -7.91 44.34 6.37
CA GLN A 44 -7.38 45.71 6.52
C GLN A 44 -7.59 46.56 5.26
N PHE A 45 -7.55 45.95 4.07
CA PHE A 45 -7.68 46.64 2.79
C PHE A 45 -9.12 46.86 2.34
N LEU A 46 -10.02 45.90 2.57
CA LEU A 46 -11.42 45.99 2.16
C LEU A 46 -12.29 46.82 3.12
N GLY A 47 -11.72 47.28 4.25
CA GLY A 47 -12.45 47.88 5.34
C GLY A 47 -13.27 46.82 6.10
N ASP A 48 -13.61 47.13 7.34
CA ASP A 48 -14.38 46.25 8.22
C ASP A 48 -15.78 46.07 7.63
N ALA A 49 -15.96 45.07 6.76
CA ALA A 49 -17.24 44.78 6.12
C ALA A 49 -18.22 44.31 7.19
N SER A 50 -18.98 45.22 7.78
CA SER A 50 -19.83 44.89 8.92
C SER A 50 -20.91 43.85 8.55
N GLY A 51 -21.12 42.88 9.44
CA GLY A 51 -22.08 41.78 9.28
C GLY A 51 -21.45 40.42 8.97
N ALA A 52 -22.28 39.46 8.53
CA ALA A 52 -21.85 38.07 8.28
C ALA A 52 -20.73 37.95 7.23
N ALA A 53 -20.65 38.89 6.28
CA ALA A 53 -19.62 38.93 5.26
C ALA A 53 -18.24 39.27 5.84
N GLY A 54 -18.12 40.22 6.78
CA GLY A 54 -16.85 40.52 7.45
C GLY A 54 -16.39 39.46 8.44
N LEU A 55 -17.31 38.68 9.01
CA LEU A 55 -16.96 37.51 9.82
C LEU A 55 -16.30 36.41 8.97
N LEU A 56 -16.72 36.26 7.70
CA LEU A 56 -16.15 35.31 6.75
C LEU A 56 -14.86 35.82 6.09
N ILE A 57 -14.76 37.12 5.83
CA ILE A 57 -13.64 37.76 5.12
C ILE A 57 -12.55 38.26 6.10
N GLY A 58 -12.92 38.50 7.35
CA GLY A 58 -12.03 38.99 8.40
C GLY A 58 -11.05 37.93 8.93
N GLY A 59 -10.14 38.35 9.82
CA GLY A 59 -9.10 37.50 10.39
C GLY A 59 -9.62 36.21 11.05
N GLY A 60 -10.81 36.26 11.68
CA GLY A 60 -11.46 35.07 12.25
C GLY A 60 -11.91 34.06 11.19
N GLY A 61 -12.49 34.53 10.08
CA GLY A 61 -12.90 33.69 8.94
C GLY A 61 -11.72 33.03 8.25
N GLY A 62 -10.60 33.76 8.10
CA GLY A 62 -9.35 33.21 7.55
C GLY A 62 -8.78 32.05 8.38
N ILE A 63 -8.86 32.14 9.72
CA ILE A 63 -8.43 31.06 10.62
C ILE A 63 -9.32 29.82 10.46
N VAL A 64 -10.65 30.00 10.46
CA VAL A 64 -11.60 28.89 10.31
C VAL A 64 -11.44 28.22 8.94
N ALA A 65 -11.32 29.01 7.87
CA ALA A 65 -11.09 28.51 6.52
C ALA A 65 -9.75 27.76 6.41
N GLY A 66 -8.68 28.31 6.99
CA GLY A 66 -7.36 27.66 7.03
C GLY A 66 -7.39 26.31 7.77
N LEU A 67 -8.08 26.25 8.91
CA LEU A 67 -8.30 25.00 9.66
C LEU A 67 -9.08 23.97 8.83
N PHE A 68 -10.12 24.39 8.13
CA PHE A 68 -10.92 23.51 7.28
C PHE A 68 -10.09 22.97 6.10
N ILE A 69 -9.29 23.82 5.46
CA ILE A 69 -8.38 23.43 4.38
C ILE A 69 -7.34 22.42 4.89
N LEU A 70 -6.75 22.67 6.06
CA LEU A 70 -5.76 21.77 6.66
C LEU A 70 -6.40 20.41 6.99
N LEU A 71 -7.58 20.40 7.59
CA LEU A 71 -8.29 19.16 7.94
C LEU A 71 -8.68 18.39 6.67
N ALA A 72 -9.25 19.06 5.66
CA ALA A 72 -9.60 18.44 4.38
C ALA A 72 -8.35 17.90 3.67
N GLY A 73 -7.25 18.64 3.68
CA GLY A 73 -5.96 18.22 3.13
C GLY A 73 -5.38 17.00 3.85
N LEU A 74 -5.48 16.95 5.18
CA LEU A 74 -5.07 15.80 5.99
C LEU A 74 -5.92 14.55 5.68
N ILE A 75 -7.24 14.69 5.60
CA ILE A 75 -8.14 13.59 5.25
C ILE A 75 -7.80 13.08 3.84
N TYR A 76 -7.61 13.99 2.87
CA TYR A 76 -7.25 13.63 1.51
C TYR A 76 -5.89 12.93 1.43
N PHE A 77 -4.90 13.40 2.19
CA PHE A 77 -3.60 12.74 2.36
C PHE A 77 -3.77 11.29 2.85
N ILE A 78 -4.56 11.08 3.91
CA ILE A 78 -4.80 9.74 4.46
C ILE A 78 -5.42 8.81 3.40
N ILE A 79 -6.42 9.28 2.67
CA ILE A 79 -7.09 8.49 1.62
C ILE A 79 -6.10 8.09 0.52
N LEU A 80 -5.32 9.06 0.01
CA LEU A 80 -4.32 8.81 -1.02
C LEU A 80 -3.23 7.85 -0.53
N TYR A 81 -2.67 8.11 0.65
CA TYR A 81 -1.61 7.29 1.22
C TYR A 81 -2.09 5.85 1.49
N ALA A 82 -3.28 5.70 2.07
CA ALA A 82 -3.91 4.41 2.33
C ALA A 82 -4.21 3.65 1.03
N SER A 83 -4.61 4.34 -0.04
CA SER A 83 -4.81 3.70 -1.35
C SER A 83 -3.49 3.13 -1.90
N GLY A 84 -2.38 3.85 -1.74
CA GLY A 84 -1.05 3.36 -2.10
C GLY A 84 -0.65 2.13 -1.27
N GLU A 85 -0.84 2.16 0.05
CA GLU A 85 -0.57 1.02 0.93
C GLU A 85 -1.45 -0.19 0.61
N MET A 86 -2.72 0.00 0.27
CA MET A 86 -3.63 -1.09 -0.09
C MET A 86 -3.12 -1.89 -1.29
N ILE A 87 -2.60 -1.20 -2.32
CA ILE A 87 -2.01 -1.85 -3.50
C ILE A 87 -0.76 -2.65 -3.10
N SER A 88 0.11 -2.08 -2.26
CA SER A 88 1.30 -2.78 -1.76
C SER A 88 0.93 -4.04 -0.97
N LEU A 89 -0.13 -3.97 -0.15
CA LEU A 89 -0.61 -5.07 0.68
C LEU A 89 -1.17 -6.21 -0.19
N GLN A 90 -2.02 -5.90 -1.17
CA GLN A 90 -2.54 -6.90 -2.11
C GLN A 90 -1.41 -7.62 -2.86
N LEU A 91 -0.38 -6.86 -3.27
CA LEU A 91 0.77 -7.44 -3.96
C LEU A 91 1.55 -8.41 -3.07
N ALA A 92 1.76 -8.04 -1.81
CA ALA A 92 2.43 -8.91 -0.85
C ALA A 92 1.64 -10.21 -0.58
N VAL A 93 0.30 -10.12 -0.52
CA VAL A 93 -0.58 -11.30 -0.38
C VAL A 93 -0.44 -12.24 -1.57
N GLU A 94 -0.41 -11.71 -2.79
CA GLU A 94 -0.23 -12.52 -3.99
C GLU A 94 1.16 -13.19 -4.02
N GLU A 95 2.22 -12.43 -3.72
CA GLU A 95 3.59 -12.96 -3.69
C GLU A 95 3.71 -14.11 -2.67
N ASN A 96 3.15 -13.93 -1.47
CA ASN A 96 3.12 -14.98 -0.44
C ASN A 96 2.32 -16.21 -0.87
N THR A 97 1.19 -16.03 -1.56
CA THR A 97 0.36 -17.14 -2.05
C THR A 97 1.10 -17.94 -3.13
N ARG A 98 1.78 -17.27 -4.08
CA ARG A 98 2.57 -17.95 -5.12
C ARG A 98 3.77 -18.70 -4.55
N LEU A 99 4.44 -18.13 -3.54
CA LEU A 99 5.54 -18.80 -2.83
C LEU A 99 5.06 -20.04 -2.08
N THR A 100 3.91 -19.94 -1.41
CA THR A 100 3.30 -21.07 -0.70
C THR A 100 2.93 -22.20 -1.66
N ALA A 101 2.30 -21.88 -2.79
CA ALA A 101 1.96 -22.87 -3.82
C ALA A 101 3.22 -23.57 -4.40
N ALA A 102 4.28 -22.80 -4.67
CA ALA A 102 5.54 -23.36 -5.16
C ALA A 102 6.21 -24.28 -4.12
N LEU A 103 6.15 -23.93 -2.84
CA LEU A 103 6.68 -24.73 -1.75
C LEU A 103 5.88 -26.03 -1.55
N LEU A 104 4.54 -25.96 -1.60
CA LEU A 104 3.68 -27.15 -1.49
C LEU A 104 3.90 -28.12 -2.65
N LEU A 105 4.01 -27.63 -3.89
CA LEU A 105 4.33 -28.47 -5.05
C LEU A 105 5.69 -29.16 -4.90
N ARG A 106 6.70 -28.45 -4.38
CA ARG A 106 8.01 -29.02 -4.10
C ARG A 106 7.94 -30.13 -3.06
N MET A 107 7.26 -29.90 -1.93
CA MET A 107 7.07 -30.93 -0.90
C MET A 107 6.34 -32.18 -1.45
N HIS A 108 5.37 -31.97 -2.35
CA HIS A 108 4.65 -33.07 -3.00
C HIS A 108 5.54 -33.87 -3.97
N GLN A 109 6.42 -33.19 -4.71
CA GLN A 109 7.42 -33.84 -5.57
C GLN A 109 8.42 -34.64 -4.75
N ASP A 110 8.96 -34.07 -3.68
CA ASP A 110 9.93 -34.75 -2.80
C ASP A 110 9.32 -36.03 -2.18
N SER A 111 8.04 -35.98 -1.73
CA SER A 111 7.32 -37.15 -1.19
C SER A 111 7.10 -38.28 -2.22
N GLN A 112 6.96 -37.96 -3.51
CA GLN A 112 6.82 -38.98 -4.57
C GLN A 112 8.16 -39.63 -4.95
N VAL A 113 9.28 -38.94 -4.75
CA VAL A 113 10.62 -39.52 -4.99
C VAL A 113 10.91 -40.61 -3.96
N ASP A 114 10.59 -40.38 -2.69
CA ASP A 114 10.78 -41.37 -1.60
C ASP A 114 9.89 -42.62 -1.73
N THR A 115 8.71 -42.50 -2.34
CA THR A 115 7.84 -43.66 -2.61
C THR A 115 8.30 -44.46 -3.84
N ARG A 116 8.92 -43.83 -4.85
CA ARG A 116 9.48 -44.54 -6.01
C ARG A 116 10.77 -45.31 -5.68
N SER A 117 11.59 -44.81 -4.77
CA SER A 117 12.79 -45.53 -4.28
C SER A 117 12.45 -46.75 -3.41
N SER A 118 11.19 -46.89 -2.98
CA SER A 118 10.70 -48.05 -2.22
C SER A 118 10.20 -49.22 -3.10
N SER A 119 10.18 -49.08 -4.43
CA SER A 119 9.98 -50.22 -5.34
C SER A 119 11.27 -51.01 -5.45
N TYR A 120 11.47 -51.94 -4.50
CA TYR A 120 12.54 -52.94 -4.52
C TYR A 120 12.54 -53.71 -5.86
N PRO A 121 13.59 -53.64 -6.70
CA PRO A 121 13.84 -54.62 -7.75
C PRO A 121 14.69 -55.73 -7.12
N GLY A 122 14.09 -56.55 -6.28
CA GLY A 122 14.81 -57.58 -5.53
C GLY A 122 13.89 -58.75 -5.25
N GLY A 123 13.69 -59.59 -6.27
CA GLY A 123 13.17 -60.93 -6.06
C GLY A 123 14.06 -61.64 -5.04
N PHE A 124 13.47 -62.10 -3.95
CA PHE A 124 14.10 -63.09 -3.09
C PHE A 124 14.07 -64.42 -3.86
N THR A 125 15.14 -64.71 -4.61
CA THR A 125 15.47 -66.07 -5.02
C THR A 125 16.01 -66.80 -3.78
N SER A 126 15.11 -67.17 -2.88
CA SER A 126 15.37 -68.17 -1.87
C SER A 126 14.65 -69.45 -2.29
N GLU A 127 15.10 -70.04 -3.40
CA GLU A 127 14.75 -71.42 -3.73
C GLU A 127 15.95 -72.27 -3.29
N PRO A 128 15.84 -73.03 -2.19
CA PRO A 128 16.89 -73.97 -1.82
C PRO A 128 16.82 -75.18 -2.75
N GLU A 129 17.91 -75.48 -3.45
CA GLU A 129 18.00 -76.66 -4.31
C GLU A 129 17.77 -77.95 -3.49
N PRO A 130 16.84 -78.84 -3.91
CA PRO A 130 16.73 -80.16 -3.31
C PRO A 130 17.81 -81.11 -3.87
N TYR A 131 18.64 -81.58 -2.95
CA TYR A 131 19.73 -82.55 -3.08
C TYR A 131 19.39 -83.78 -3.94
N GLN A 132 20.37 -84.23 -4.75
CA GLN A 132 20.41 -85.60 -5.31
C GLN A 132 20.70 -86.64 -4.23
#